data_AF-A0A7G9RGP6-F1
#
_entry.id   AF-A0A7G9RGP6-F1
#
_cell.length_a   1.000
_cell.length_b   1.000
_cell.length_c   1.000
_cell.angle_alpha   90.00
_cell.angle_beta   90.00
_cell.angle_gamma   90.00
#
_symmetry.space_group_name_H-M   'P 1'
#
loop_
_entity.id
_entity.type
_entity.pdbx_description
1 polymer ?
#
loop_
_entity_poly.entity_id
_entity_poly.type
_entity_poly.pdbx_seq_one_letter_code
_entity_poly.pdbx_strand_id
1 'polypeptide(L)'
;MTLLRLVLLVEVVMIGFALLYFNLAVNLDGQMVGIHTRLDALYFTATTMTTTGFGDVHAAGQLARGVTTVHLVFDVLFVAILARLASNLIGRP
;
A
#
# COMPACT_ATOMS: atom_id res chain seq x y z
N MET A 1 -23.96 -1.47 -2.30
CA MET A 1 -23.19 -1.66 -3.55
C MET A 1 -21.93 -0.78 -3.61
N THR A 2 -21.99 0.52 -3.30
CA THR A 2 -20.80 1.41 -3.38
C THR A 2 -19.71 1.14 -2.34
N LEU A 3 -20.06 0.83 -1.07
CA LEU A 3 -19.08 0.51 -0.03
C LEU A 3 -18.20 -0.69 -0.41
N LEU A 4 -18.81 -1.76 -0.93
CA LEU A 4 -18.09 -2.93 -1.41
C LEU A 4 -17.08 -2.57 -2.51
N ARG A 5 -17.43 -1.65 -3.42
CA ARG A 5 -16.51 -1.19 -4.47
C ARG A 5 -15.30 -0.45 -3.90
N LEU A 6 -15.49 0.33 -2.84
CA LEU A 6 -14.38 1.03 -2.18
C LEU A 6 -13.44 0.04 -1.48
N VAL A 7 -13.99 -0.97 -0.79
CA VAL A 7 -13.21 -2.03 -0.16
C VAL A 7 -12.41 -2.81 -1.20
N LEU A 8 -13.05 -3.21 -2.30
CA LEU A 8 -12.37 -3.91 -3.41
C LEU A 8 -11.28 -3.05 -4.05
N LEU A 9 -11.51 -1.73 -4.19
CA LEU A 9 -10.51 -0.81 -4.72
C LEU A 9 -9.28 -0.76 -3.81
N VAL A 10 -9.48 -0.65 -2.50
CA VAL A 10 -8.39 -0.69 -1.51
C VAL A 10 -7.62 -2.01 -1.60
N GLU A 11 -8.33 -3.13 -1.69
CA GLU A 11 -7.71 -4.47 -1.78
C GLU A 11 -6.88 -4.64 -3.05
N VAL A 12 -7.39 -4.20 -4.21
CA VAL A 12 -6.65 -4.24 -5.49
C VAL A 12 -5.39 -3.38 -5.43
N VAL A 13 -5.48 -2.18 -4.85
CA VAL A 13 -4.32 -1.29 -4.65
C VAL A 13 -3.28 -1.96 -3.75
N MET A 14 -3.71 -2.53 -2.62
CA MET A 14 -2.82 -3.24 -1.71
C MET A 14 -2.12 -4.41 -2.41
N ILE A 15 -2.84 -5.22 -3.17
CA ILE A 15 -2.25 -6.35 -3.91
C ILE A 15 -1.26 -5.83 -4.96
N GLY A 16 -1.58 -4.75 -5.66
CA GLY A 16 -0.70 -4.14 -6.66
C GLY A 16 0.65 -3.71 -6.09
N PHE A 17 0.64 -2.97 -4.98
CA PHE A 17 1.86 -2.57 -4.29
C PHE A 17 2.59 -3.76 -3.65
N ALA A 18 1.88 -4.72 -3.06
CA ALA A 18 2.48 -5.92 -2.50
C ALA A 18 3.25 -6.73 -3.56
N LEU A 19 2.69 -6.89 -4.75
CA LEU A 19 3.36 -7.55 -5.87
C LEU A 19 4.58 -6.77 -6.37
N LEU A 20 4.52 -5.44 -6.36
CA LEU A 20 5.65 -4.59 -6.70
C LEU A 20 6.80 -4.77 -5.70
N TYR A 21 6.54 -4.68 -4.40
CA TYR A 21 7.57 -4.88 -3.37
C TYR A 21 8.12 -6.29 -3.34
N PHE A 22 7.28 -7.31 -3.54
CA PHE A 22 7.73 -8.70 -3.66
C PHE A 22 8.67 -8.88 -4.86
N ASN A 23 8.35 -8.27 -6.01
CA ASN A 23 9.25 -8.32 -7.18
C ASN A 23 10.57 -7.57 -6.93
N LEU A 24 10.54 -6.42 -6.24
CA LEU A 24 11.77 -5.73 -5.86
C LEU A 24 12.62 -6.60 -4.93
N ALA A 25 12.00 -7.27 -3.95
CA ALA A 25 12.71 -8.13 -3.01
C ALA A 25 13.36 -9.35 -3.68
N VAL A 26 12.66 -10.00 -4.63
CA VAL A 26 13.12 -11.26 -5.24
C VAL A 26 14.08 -11.05 -6.41
N ASN A 27 13.92 -9.97 -7.17
CA ASN A 27 14.70 -9.75 -8.40
C ASN A 27 15.84 -8.74 -8.24
N LEU A 28 15.86 -7.95 -7.15
CA LEU A 28 16.84 -6.88 -6.94
C LEU A 28 17.39 -6.93 -5.51
N ASP A 29 18.56 -7.53 -5.37
CA ASP A 29 19.23 -7.68 -4.07
C ASP A 29 19.41 -6.33 -3.36
N GLY A 30 19.17 -6.33 -2.05
CA GLY A 30 19.33 -5.17 -1.18
C GLY A 30 18.26 -4.07 -1.34
N GLN A 31 17.23 -4.26 -2.16
CA GLN A 31 16.14 -3.28 -2.26
C GLN A 31 15.19 -3.33 -1.06
N MET A 32 14.88 -4.53 -0.55
CA MET A 32 13.96 -4.74 0.56
C MET A 32 14.63 -5.55 1.67
N VAL A 33 14.28 -5.25 2.91
CA VAL A 33 14.64 -6.04 4.10
C VAL A 33 13.35 -6.63 4.68
N GLY A 34 13.38 -7.91 5.06
CA GLY A 34 12.28 -8.56 5.77
C GLY A 34 11.19 -9.21 4.88
N ILE A 35 11.30 -9.13 3.55
CA ILE A 35 10.37 -9.81 2.63
C ILE A 35 10.95 -11.16 2.18
N HIS A 36 10.32 -12.25 2.61
CA HIS A 36 10.64 -13.62 2.18
C HIS A 36 9.44 -14.31 1.50
N THR A 37 8.23 -13.86 1.82
CA THR A 37 6.98 -14.38 1.28
C THR A 37 6.12 -13.26 0.68
N ARG A 38 5.12 -13.66 -0.11
CA ARG A 38 4.11 -12.71 -0.62
C ARG A 38 3.30 -12.08 0.50
N LEU A 39 3.13 -12.80 1.61
CA LEU A 39 2.41 -12.29 2.78
C LEU A 39 3.21 -11.17 3.46
N ASP A 40 4.54 -11.27 3.52
CA ASP A 40 5.41 -10.23 4.08
C ASP A 40 5.30 -8.93 3.27
N ALA A 41 5.23 -9.04 1.94
CA ALA A 41 5.04 -7.89 1.05
C ALA A 41 3.63 -7.27 1.19
N LEU A 42 2.60 -8.10 1.35
CA LEU A 42 1.23 -7.64 1.64
C LEU A 42 1.17 -6.94 3.00
N TYR A 43 1.84 -7.49 4.01
CA TYR A 43 1.97 -6.92 5.34
C TYR A 43 2.71 -5.57 5.31
N PHE A 44 3.83 -5.46 4.59
CA PHE A 44 4.53 -4.18 4.40
C PHE A 44 3.63 -3.14 3.74
N THR A 45 2.87 -3.54 2.72
CA THR A 45 1.94 -2.65 2.03
C THR A 45 0.83 -2.18 2.96
N ALA A 46 0.22 -3.10 3.72
CA ALA A 46 -0.83 -2.79 4.68
C ALA A 46 -0.33 -1.84 5.79
N THR A 47 0.84 -2.12 6.37
CA THR A 47 1.43 -1.31 7.45
C THR A 47 1.90 0.05 6.95
N THR A 48 2.33 0.17 5.70
CA THR A 48 2.65 1.46 5.06
C THR A 48 1.38 2.28 4.82
N MET A 49 0.38 1.69 4.15
CA MET A 49 -0.87 2.38 3.79
C MET A 49 -1.69 2.81 5.01
N THR A 50 -1.64 2.02 6.09
CA THR A 50 -2.26 2.37 7.39
C THR A 50 -1.38 3.27 8.26
N THR A 51 -0.19 3.63 7.79
CA THR A 51 0.80 4.45 8.53
C THR A 51 1.28 3.83 9.85
N THR A 52 1.10 2.51 10.04
CA THR A 52 1.52 1.78 11.24
C THR A 52 3.03 1.59 11.29
N GLY A 53 3.63 1.14 10.18
CA GLY A 53 5.09 1.10 9.98
C GLY A 53 5.92 0.44 11.09
N PHE A 54 5.70 -0.84 11.41
CA PHE A 54 6.46 -1.54 12.47
C PHE A 54 7.98 -1.60 12.27
N GLY A 55 8.45 -1.50 11.02
CA GLY A 55 9.88 -1.37 10.67
C GLY A 55 10.66 -2.68 10.53
N ASP A 56 10.05 -3.81 10.89
CA ASP A 56 10.53 -5.17 10.64
C ASP A 56 10.67 -5.48 9.14
N VAL A 57 9.77 -4.92 8.32
CA VAL A 57 9.89 -4.89 6.86
C VAL A 57 10.04 -3.46 6.38
N HIS A 58 11.08 -3.18 5.57
CA HIS A 58 11.32 -1.82 5.07
C HIS A 58 12.13 -1.77 3.77
N ALA A 59 11.97 -0.66 3.04
CA ALA A 59 12.76 -0.34 1.84
C ALA A 59 14.18 0.11 2.21
N ALA A 60 15.18 -0.61 1.72
CA ALA A 60 16.59 -0.34 1.98
C ALA A 60 17.28 0.34 0.78
N GLY A 61 17.05 -0.16 -0.43
CA GLY A 61 17.67 0.35 -1.65
C GLY A 61 17.00 1.62 -2.20
N GLN A 62 17.74 2.36 -3.03
CA GLN A 62 17.28 3.64 -3.58
C GLN A 62 16.00 3.52 -4.43
N LEU A 63 15.89 2.46 -5.23
CA LEU A 63 14.72 2.23 -6.06
C LEU A 63 13.49 1.93 -5.18
N ALA A 64 13.63 1.03 -4.21
CA ALA A 64 12.55 0.72 -3.27
C ALA A 64 12.13 1.94 -2.44
N ARG A 65 13.08 2.79 -2.02
CA ARG A 65 12.78 4.05 -1.33
C ARG A 65 12.00 5.01 -2.24
N GLY A 66 12.37 5.11 -3.51
CA GLY A 66 11.64 5.90 -4.51
C GLY A 66 10.21 5.38 -4.69
N VAL A 67 10.04 4.07 -4.86
CA VAL A 67 8.72 3.42 -4.96
C VAL A 67 7.88 3.67 -3.70
N THR A 68 8.48 3.51 -2.52
CA THR A 68 7.80 3.75 -1.24
C THR A 68 7.39 5.22 -1.09
N THR A 69 8.21 6.15 -1.55
CA THR A 69 7.88 7.58 -1.54
C THR A 69 6.67 7.87 -2.44
N VAL A 70 6.63 7.28 -3.63
CA VAL A 70 5.47 7.39 -4.54
C VAL A 70 4.22 6.74 -3.92
N HIS A 71 4.37 5.59 -3.26
CA HIS A 71 3.28 4.92 -2.55
C HIS A 71 2.68 5.81 -1.46
N LEU A 72 3.51 6.47 -0.65
CA LEU A 72 3.04 7.40 0.39
C LEU A 72 2.27 8.59 -0.19
N VAL A 73 2.75 9.17 -1.30
CA VAL A 73 2.03 10.27 -1.98
C VAL A 73 0.69 9.78 -2.52
N PHE A 74 0.67 8.58 -3.11
CA PHE A 74 -0.55 7.94 -3.55
C PHE A 74 -1.53 7.73 -2.38
N ASP A 75 -1.07 7.22 -1.24
CA ASP A 75 -1.91 6.95 -0.06
C ASP A 75 -2.59 8.20 0.46
N VAL A 76 -1.87 9.33 0.55
CA VAL A 76 -2.44 10.62 0.97
C VAL A 76 -3.59 11.05 0.05
N LEU A 77 -3.37 10.98 -1.26
CA LEU A 77 -4.38 11.34 -2.26
C LEU A 77 -5.56 10.35 -2.24
N PHE A 78 -5.25 9.07 -2.11
CA PHE A 78 -6.23 7.99 -2.11
C PHE A 78 -7.16 8.07 -0.89
N VAL A 79 -6.63 8.27 0.31
CA VAL A 79 -7.42 8.49 1.53
C VAL A 79 -8.30 9.72 1.41
N ALA A 80 -7.80 10.83 0.86
CA ALA A 80 -8.60 12.04 0.65
C ALA A 80 -9.80 11.80 -0.29
N ILE A 81 -9.58 11.05 -1.38
CA ILE A 81 -10.65 10.67 -2.32
C ILE A 81 -11.64 9.71 -1.65
N LEU A 82 -11.16 8.69 -0.93
CA LEU A 82 -12.02 7.74 -0.21
C LEU A 82 -12.89 8.45 0.83
N ALA A 83 -12.32 9.37 1.61
CA ALA A 83 -13.06 10.16 2.60
C ALA A 83 -14.17 10.98 1.95
N ARG A 84 -13.89 11.63 0.81
CA ARG A 84 -14.88 12.39 0.04
C ARG A 84 -15.99 11.50 -0.53
N LEU A 85 -15.64 10.32 -1.05
CA LEU A 85 -16.63 9.38 -1.57
C LEU A 85 -17.49 8.80 -0.45
N ALA A 86 -16.91 8.52 0.71
CA ALA A 86 -17.63 8.04 1.89
C ALA A 86 -18.57 9.10 2.47
N SER A 87 -18.14 10.36 2.58
CA SER A 87 -19.00 11.44 3.08
C SER A 87 -20.22 11.66 2.18
N ASN A 88 -20.04 11.57 0.86
CA ASN A 88 -21.14 11.63 -0.11
C ASN A 88 -22.13 10.45 -0.03
N LEU A 89 -21.74 9.33 0.59
CA LEU A 89 -22.65 8.19 0.84
C LEU A 89 -23.45 8.38 2.12
N ILE A 90 -22.83 8.96 3.15
CA ILE A 90 -23.44 9.18 4.46
C ILE A 90 -24.38 10.40 4.43
N GLY A 91 -24.03 11.45 3.68
CA GLY A 91 -24.79 12.70 3.60
C GLY A 91 -25.97 12.70 2.62
N ARG A 92 -26.40 11.54 2.10
CA ARG A 92 -27.60 11.46 1.25
C ARG A 92 -28.84 11.34 2.15
N PRO A 93 -29.75 12.32 2.17
CA PRO A 93 -31.06 12.15 2.79
C PRO A 93 -31.89 11.09 2.04
#